data_AF-A0A6G9XR55-F1
#
_entry.id   AF-A0A6G9XR55-F1
#
_cell.length_a   1.000
_cell.length_b   1.000
_cell.length_c   1.000
_cell.angle_alpha   90.00
_cell.angle_beta   90.00
_cell.angle_gamma   90.00
#
_symmetry.space_group_name_H-M   'P 1'
#
loop_
_entity.id
_entity.type
_entity.pdbx_description
1 polymer ?
#
loop_
_entity_poly.entity_id
_entity_poly.type
_entity_poly.pdbx_seq_one_letter_code
_entity_poly.pdbx_strand_id
1 'polypeptide(L)'
;MTAVRTAPLKQGQYREAIRRLAASVPRLVMERAFRSALSPARACVLSSHFVIRRPLAFAGDPVHAIDPVTALPVGAPVSILLITYQKVSRAVFVTDSIVPGLENLHEMWHAEVSAGR
;
A
#
# COMPACT_ATOMS: atom_id res chain seq x y z
N MET A 1 12.72 -3.31 -13.65
CA MET A 1 13.30 -2.01 -14.09
C MET A 1 12.82 -0.79 -13.27
N THR A 2 11.58 -0.75 -12.76
CA THR A 2 11.08 0.35 -11.91
C THR A 2 11.76 0.46 -10.54
N ALA A 3 12.10 -0.67 -9.89
CA ALA A 3 12.70 -0.67 -8.55
C ALA A 3 14.08 0.04 -8.47
N VAL A 4 14.89 -0.03 -9.53
CA VAL A 4 16.20 0.65 -9.61
C VAL A 4 15.99 2.15 -9.82
N ARG A 5 15.03 2.54 -10.67
CA ARG A 5 14.73 3.96 -10.95
C ARG A 5 14.08 4.68 -9.78
N THR A 6 13.36 3.98 -8.91
CA THR A 6 12.74 4.56 -7.70
C THR A 6 13.57 4.38 -6.43
N ALA A 7 14.74 3.73 -6.51
CA ALA A 7 15.64 3.57 -5.37
C ALA A 7 16.03 4.90 -4.70
N PRO A 8 16.27 6.01 -5.43
CA PRO A 8 16.55 7.31 -4.81
C PRO A 8 15.41 7.80 -3.92
N LEU A 9 14.15 7.57 -4.32
CA LEU A 9 12.96 7.98 -3.55
C LEU A 9 12.86 7.28 -2.18
N LYS A 10 13.60 6.19 -1.99
CA LYS A 10 13.66 5.44 -0.72
C LYS A 10 14.69 6.00 0.26
N GLN A 11 15.54 6.96 -0.14
CA GLN A 11 16.48 7.60 0.77
C GLN A 11 15.78 8.59 1.71
N GLY A 12 16.32 8.80 2.90
CA GLY A 12 15.69 9.60 3.96
C GLY A 12 15.30 11.02 3.52
N GLN A 13 16.20 11.71 2.80
CA GLN A 13 15.96 13.07 2.30
C GLN A 13 14.76 13.17 1.36
N TYR A 14 14.61 12.22 0.42
CA TYR A 14 13.50 12.22 -0.52
C TYR A 14 12.19 11.83 0.16
N ARG A 15 12.22 10.89 1.12
CA ARG A 15 11.04 10.54 1.93
C ARG A 15 10.56 11.73 2.74
N GLU A 16 11.47 12.47 3.36
CA GLU A 16 11.14 13.67 4.13
C GLU A 16 10.60 14.79 3.23
N ALA A 17 11.19 15.00 2.05
CA ALA A 17 10.69 15.96 1.07
C ALA A 17 9.26 15.60 0.60
N ILE A 18 9.02 14.34 0.26
CA ILE A 18 7.67 13.85 -0.11
C ILE A 18 6.69 14.03 1.04
N ARG A 19 7.10 13.73 2.28
CA ARG A 19 6.25 13.89 3.47
C ARG A 19 5.84 15.35 3.67
N ARG A 20 6.78 16.29 3.55
CA ARG A 20 6.51 17.74 3.64
C ARG A 20 5.61 18.23 2.52
N LEU A 21 5.82 17.74 1.30
CA LEU A 21 4.95 18.04 0.17
C LEU A 21 3.53 17.53 0.43
N ALA A 22 3.37 16.27 0.82
CA ALA A 22 2.07 15.69 1.14
C ALA A 22 1.34 16.43 2.28
N ALA A 23 2.08 16.92 3.28
CA ALA A 23 1.52 17.70 4.39
C ALA A 23 1.09 19.12 3.99
N SER A 24 1.64 19.68 2.91
CA SER A 24 1.36 21.05 2.47
C SER A 24 0.37 21.15 1.30
N VAL A 25 0.11 20.04 0.60
CA VAL A 25 -0.84 20.02 -0.51
C VAL A 25 -2.28 20.04 0.01
N PRO A 26 -3.12 21.00 -0.43
CA PRO A 26 -4.53 21.01 -0.06
C PRO A 26 -5.24 19.73 -0.51
N ARG A 27 -6.10 19.18 0.37
CA ARG A 27 -6.84 17.93 0.13
C ARG A 27 -7.55 17.90 -1.24
N LEU A 28 -8.23 18.98 -1.62
CA LEU A 28 -8.95 19.08 -2.89
C LEU A 28 -8.02 18.97 -4.12
N VAL A 29 -6.79 19.48 -4.02
CA VAL A 29 -5.79 19.38 -5.10
C VAL A 29 -5.34 17.93 -5.23
N MET A 30 -5.07 17.26 -4.11
CA MET A 30 -4.68 15.85 -4.09
C MET A 30 -5.80 14.93 -4.62
N GLU A 31 -7.05 15.17 -4.23
CA GLU A 31 -8.21 14.42 -4.72
C GLU A 31 -8.42 14.58 -6.23
N ARG A 32 -8.29 15.81 -6.76
CA ARG A 32 -8.36 16.05 -8.21
C ARG A 32 -7.24 15.35 -8.97
N ALA A 33 -6.02 15.42 -8.46
CA ALA A 33 -4.88 14.72 -9.06
C ALA A 33 -5.14 13.21 -9.11
N PHE A 34 -5.57 12.60 -8.00
CA PHE A 34 -5.91 11.17 -7.96
C PHE A 34 -7.03 10.80 -8.94
N ARG A 35 -8.13 11.55 -8.98
CA ARG A 35 -9.22 11.28 -9.93
C ARG A 35 -8.76 11.33 -11.40
N SER A 36 -7.86 12.26 -11.74
CA SER A 36 -7.33 12.38 -13.10
C SER A 36 -6.37 11.25 -13.47
N ALA A 37 -5.57 10.78 -12.51
CA ALA A 37 -4.57 9.73 -12.72
C ALA A 37 -5.18 8.32 -12.68
N LEU A 38 -6.22 8.11 -11.87
CA LEU A 38 -6.85 6.83 -11.56
C LEU A 38 -8.26 6.74 -12.17
N SER A 39 -8.52 7.38 -13.31
CA SER A 39 -9.83 7.27 -13.96
C SER A 39 -10.15 5.81 -14.34
N PRO A 40 -11.43 5.40 -14.46
CA PRO A 40 -11.80 4.01 -14.75
C PRO A 40 -11.17 3.41 -16.01
N ALA A 41 -10.93 4.23 -17.04
CA ALA A 41 -10.22 3.82 -18.26
C ALA A 41 -8.72 3.49 -18.01
N ARG A 42 -8.20 3.86 -16.84
CA ARG A 42 -6.83 3.67 -16.36
C ARG A 42 -6.79 3.00 -14.99
N ALA A 43 -7.90 2.38 -14.55
CA ALA A 43 -8.10 1.89 -13.19
C ALA A 43 -6.92 1.02 -12.71
N CYS A 44 -5.97 1.65 -12.03
CA CYS A 44 -4.79 0.97 -11.54
C CYS A 44 -5.17 0.26 -10.24
N VAL A 45 -4.93 -1.05 -10.21
CA VAL A 45 -4.75 -1.75 -8.94
C VAL A 45 -3.60 -1.07 -8.21
N LEU A 46 -3.87 -0.54 -7.03
CA LEU A 46 -2.84 0.04 -6.19
C LEU A 46 -2.26 -1.05 -5.31
N SER A 47 -0.95 -1.18 -5.33
CA SER A 47 -0.24 -2.15 -4.49
C SER A 47 0.98 -1.49 -3.85
N SER A 48 1.08 -1.65 -2.55
CA SER A 48 2.25 -1.26 -1.77
C SER A 48 2.80 -2.48 -1.04
N HIS A 49 4.11 -2.67 -1.15
CA HIS A 49 4.81 -3.76 -0.47
C HIS A 49 5.95 -3.20 0.38
N PHE A 50 5.88 -3.44 1.69
CA PHE A 50 6.91 -3.07 2.65
C PHE A 50 7.52 -4.30 3.29
N VAL A 51 8.85 -4.40 3.24
CA VAL A 51 9.60 -5.43 3.96
C VAL A 51 10.42 -4.75 5.05
N ILE A 52 10.02 -4.97 6.31
CA ILE A 52 10.73 -4.46 7.47
C ILE A 52 11.76 -5.51 7.88
N ARG A 53 13.01 -5.22 7.52
CA ARG A 53 14.13 -6.17 7.68
C ARG A 53 14.80 -6.11 9.04
N ARG A 54 14.59 -5.03 9.78
CA ARG A 54 15.20 -4.80 11.10
C ARG A 54 14.13 -4.93 12.18
N PRO A 55 14.45 -5.53 13.35
CA PRO A 55 13.57 -5.48 14.51
C PRO A 55 13.22 -4.04 14.85
N LEU A 56 11.95 -3.80 15.18
CA LEU A 56 11.46 -2.50 15.64
C LEU A 56 11.29 -2.54 17.17
N ALA A 57 11.47 -1.40 17.80
CA ALA A 57 11.12 -1.18 19.20
C ALA A 57 10.39 0.17 19.34
N PHE A 58 9.41 0.23 20.23
CA PHE A 58 8.67 1.43 20.57
C PHE A 58 8.87 1.69 22.07
N ALA A 59 9.41 2.85 22.42
CA ALA A 59 9.73 3.20 23.82
C ALA A 59 10.60 2.16 24.57
N GLY A 60 11.41 1.39 23.84
CA GLY A 60 12.23 0.30 24.41
C GLY A 60 11.58 -1.09 24.33
N ASP A 61 10.27 -1.16 24.10
CA ASP A 61 9.56 -2.42 23.99
C ASP A 61 9.65 -3.00 22.57
N PRO A 62 9.99 -4.29 22.39
CA PRO A 62 10.06 -4.91 21.09
C PRO A 62 8.69 -4.98 20.42
N VAL A 63 8.62 -4.59 19.15
CA VAL A 63 7.41 -4.77 18.34
C VAL A 63 7.37 -6.21 17.87
N HIS A 64 6.27 -6.92 18.15
CA HIS A 64 6.08 -8.32 17.77
C HIS A 64 5.18 -8.52 16.55
N ALA A 65 4.29 -7.57 16.30
CA ALA A 65 3.35 -7.61 15.19
C ALA A 65 3.16 -6.21 14.60
N ILE A 66 2.74 -6.17 13.35
CA ILE A 66 2.35 -4.95 12.66
C ILE A 66 1.06 -5.27 11.93
N ASP A 67 0.01 -4.54 12.26
CA ASP A 67 -1.27 -4.63 11.59
C ASP A 67 -1.37 -3.52 10.54
N PRO A 68 -1.25 -3.85 9.25
CA PRO A 68 -1.28 -2.85 8.20
C PRO A 68 -2.68 -2.24 8.07
N VAL A 69 -2.74 -0.93 7.85
CA VAL A 69 -3.95 -0.22 7.48
C VAL A 69 -3.66 0.56 6.20
N THR A 70 -4.59 0.51 5.25
CA THR A 70 -4.53 1.28 4.01
C THR A 70 -5.90 1.90 3.72
N ALA A 71 -5.93 2.79 2.75
CA ALA A 71 -7.16 3.40 2.25
C ALA A 71 -7.35 3.07 0.78
N LEU A 72 -8.58 3.27 0.29
CA LEU A 72 -8.90 3.22 -1.13
C LEU A 72 -8.95 4.65 -1.68
N PRO A 73 -7.98 5.06 -2.52
CA PRO A 73 -8.04 6.35 -3.19
C PRO A 73 -9.23 6.41 -4.15
N VAL A 74 -9.83 7.59 -4.26
CA VAL A 74 -10.99 7.80 -5.15
C VAL A 74 -10.62 7.44 -6.59
N GLY A 75 -11.42 6.57 -7.21
CA GLY A 75 -11.23 6.09 -8.58
C GLY A 75 -10.45 4.78 -8.70
N ALA A 76 -9.80 4.31 -7.62
CA ALA A 76 -9.16 2.99 -7.61
C ALA A 76 -10.17 1.89 -7.26
N PRO A 77 -10.21 0.76 -7.99
CA PRO A 77 -11.09 -0.36 -7.64
C PRO A 77 -10.53 -1.22 -6.51
N VAL A 78 -9.20 -1.24 -6.33
CA VAL A 78 -8.49 -2.06 -5.34
C VAL A 78 -7.26 -1.31 -4.83
N SER A 79 -7.05 -1.37 -3.51
CA SER A 79 -5.83 -0.99 -2.81
C SER A 79 -5.34 -2.18 -1.97
N ILE A 80 -4.10 -2.60 -2.22
CA ILE A 80 -3.45 -3.74 -1.55
C ILE A 80 -2.24 -3.23 -0.78
N LEU A 81 -2.17 -3.58 0.50
CA LEU A 81 -1.00 -3.35 1.34
C LEU A 81 -0.46 -4.68 1.84
N LEU A 82 0.74 -5.04 1.39
CA LEU A 82 1.50 -6.18 1.89
C LEU A 82 2.62 -5.68 2.79
N ILE A 83 2.66 -6.16 4.02
CA ILE A 83 3.77 -5.92 4.94
C ILE A 83 4.36 -7.23 5.42
N THR A 84 5.69 -7.33 5.37
CA THR A 84 6.45 -8.45 5.93
C THR A 84 7.30 -7.98 7.09
N TYR A 85 7.11 -8.61 8.26
CA TYR A 85 7.85 -8.37 9.48
C TYR A 85 8.04 -9.68 10.27
N GLN A 86 9.25 -9.92 10.78
CA GLN A 86 9.61 -11.13 11.54
C GLN A 86 9.08 -12.44 10.91
N LYS A 87 9.33 -12.62 9.60
CA LYS A 87 8.90 -13.78 8.78
C LYS A 87 7.39 -13.93 8.57
N VAL A 88 6.57 -13.05 9.13
CA VAL A 88 5.12 -13.02 8.90
C VAL A 88 4.81 -11.96 7.87
N SER A 89 4.04 -12.34 6.86
CA SER A 89 3.46 -11.42 5.87
C SER A 89 1.98 -11.23 6.15
N ARG A 90 1.53 -9.99 6.25
CA ARG A 90 0.11 -9.62 6.32
C ARG A 90 -0.27 -8.83 5.09
N ALA A 91 -1.34 -9.26 4.42
CA ALA A 91 -1.92 -8.57 3.27
C ALA A 91 -3.28 -7.99 3.68
N VAL A 92 -3.52 -6.72 3.33
CA VAL A 92 -4.81 -6.05 3.50
C VAL A 92 -5.30 -5.59 2.15
N PHE A 93 -6.58 -5.87 1.89
CA PHE A 93 -7.28 -5.53 0.67
C PHE A 93 -8.39 -4.57 1.03
N VAL A 94 -8.42 -3.41 0.37
CA VAL A 94 -9.55 -2.48 0.42
C VAL A 94 -10.07 -2.35 -1.00
N THR A 95 -11.35 -2.62 -1.18
CA THR A 95 -11.98 -2.78 -2.50
C THR A 95 -13.15 -1.82 -2.64
N ASP A 96 -13.41 -1.40 -3.88
CA ASP A 96 -14.63 -0.67 -4.20
C ASP A 96 -15.78 -1.68 -4.36
N SER A 97 -16.85 -1.49 -3.61
CA SER A 97 -18.05 -2.35 -3.68
C SER A 97 -18.77 -2.27 -5.02
N ILE A 98 -18.46 -1.27 -5.87
CA ILE A 98 -19.04 -1.16 -7.21
C ILE A 98 -18.57 -2.26 -8.16
N VAL A 99 -17.43 -2.92 -7.86
CA VAL A 99 -16.87 -3.98 -8.70
C VAL A 99 -17.20 -5.34 -8.07
N PRO A 100 -18.10 -6.14 -8.67
CA PRO A 100 -18.52 -7.42 -8.11
C PRO A 100 -17.36 -8.41 -8.01
N GLY A 101 -17.37 -9.24 -6.97
CA GLY A 101 -16.41 -10.34 -6.76
C GLY A 101 -15.12 -9.93 -6.04
N LEU A 102 -14.86 -8.63 -5.88
CA LEU A 102 -13.65 -8.16 -5.19
C LEU A 102 -13.71 -8.35 -3.68
N GLU A 103 -14.90 -8.48 -3.09
CA GLU A 103 -15.09 -8.84 -1.69
C GLU A 103 -14.40 -10.16 -1.31
N ASN A 104 -14.32 -11.09 -2.26
CA ASN A 104 -13.70 -12.41 -2.07
C ASN A 104 -12.21 -12.44 -2.46
N LEU A 105 -11.63 -11.31 -2.87
CA LEU A 105 -10.24 -11.24 -3.34
C LEU A 105 -9.24 -11.75 -2.29
N HIS A 106 -9.53 -11.52 -1.01
CA HIS A 106 -8.71 -11.98 0.10
C HIS A 106 -8.69 -13.52 0.21
N GLU A 107 -9.84 -14.17 -0.03
CA GLU A 107 -9.98 -15.63 -0.03
C GLU A 107 -9.24 -16.25 -1.23
N MET A 108 -9.44 -15.67 -2.41
CA MET A 108 -8.77 -16.10 -3.65
C MET A 108 -7.25 -16.01 -3.50
N TRP A 109 -6.76 -14.90 -2.94
CA TRP A 109 -5.33 -14.74 -2.65
C TRP A 109 -4.83 -15.80 -1.66
N HIS A 110 -5.57 -16.01 -0.57
CA HIS A 110 -5.18 -16.98 0.45
C HIS A 110 -5.12 -18.40 -0.12
N ALA A 111 -6.09 -18.79 -0.96
CA ALA A 111 -6.11 -20.07 -1.65
C ALA A 111 -4.87 -20.24 -2.55
N GLU A 112 -4.57 -19.25 -3.39
CA GLU A 112 -3.44 -19.29 -4.33
C GLU A 112 -2.08 -19.38 -3.60
N VAL A 113 -1.86 -18.53 -2.59
CA VAL A 113 -0.61 -18.55 -1.81
C VAL A 113 -0.46 -19.84 -1.00
N SER A 114 -1.57 -20.48 -0.62
CA SER A 114 -1.53 -21.75 0.10
C SER A 114 -1.34 -22.95 -0.82
N ALA A 115 -1.81 -22.89 -2.07
CA ALA A 115 -1.63 -23.92 -3.07
C ALA A 115 -0.20 -23.95 -3.67
N GLY A 116 0.50 -22.81 -3.66
CA GLY A 116 1.89 -22.68 -4.12
C GLY A 116 2.97 -23.13 -3.11
N ARG A 117 2.59 -23.91 -2.09
CA ARG A 117 3.49 -24.57 -1.13
C ARG A 117 3.55 -26.07 -1.40
#